data_AF-A0A8J3VXJ7-F1
#
_entry.id   AF-A0A8J3VXJ7-F1
#
_cell.length_a   1.000
_cell.length_b   1.000
_cell.length_c   1.000
_cell.angle_alpha   90.00
_cell.angle_beta   90.00
_cell.angle_gamma   90.00
#
_symmetry.space_group_name_H-M   'P 1'
#
loop_
_entity.id
_entity.type
_entity.pdbx_description
1 polymer ?
#
loop_
_entity_poly.entity_id
_entity_poly.type
_entity_poly.pdbx_seq_one_letter_code
_entity_poly.pdbx_strand_id
1 'polypeptide(L)' 'MRAGGSAVNGWTVKWTWPGGQSITQLWNGKLSASGSSVTVRNESYNGNIAAGSSTTFGFTGSGSAATPTATCTSP' A
#
# COMPACT_ATOMS: atom_id res chain seq x y z
N MET A 1 -1.27 7.07 -1.99
CA MET A 1 -1.84 7.60 -0.74
C MET A 1 -1.84 9.12 -0.79
N ARG A 2 -2.94 9.78 -0.43
CA ARG A 2 -3.03 11.25 -0.35
C ARG A 2 -3.33 11.65 1.09
N ALA A 3 -2.55 12.58 1.62
CA ALA A 3 -2.83 13.18 2.92
C ALA A 3 -4.01 14.15 2.80
N GLY A 4 -4.86 14.17 3.83
CA GLY A 4 -6.00 15.09 3.93
C GLY A 4 -5.55 16.50 4.34
N GLY A 5 -6.31 17.12 5.25
CA GLY A 5 -6.00 18.46 5.77
C GLY A 5 -4.77 18.54 6.69
N SER A 6 -4.26 17.40 7.16
CA SER A 6 -3.10 17.30 8.05
C SER A 6 -2.00 16.46 7.44
N ALA A 7 -0.75 16.74 7.83
CA ALA A 7 0.39 15.90 7.46
C ALA A 7 0.24 14.49 8.07
N VAL A 8 0.76 13.50 7.34
CA VAL A 8 0.74 12.09 7.73
C VAL A 8 2.18 11.63 7.95
N ASN A 9 2.46 11.04 9.12
CA ASN A 9 3.78 10.51 9.49
C ASN A 9 3.75 8.97 9.50
N GLY A 10 3.74 8.41 8.31
CA GLY A 10 3.64 6.98 8.08
C GLY A 10 2.30 6.61 7.47
N TRP A 11 2.32 5.61 6.61
CA TRP A 11 1.13 5.17 5.92
C TRP A 11 1.10 3.66 5.78
N THR A 12 -0.12 3.13 5.77
CA THR A 12 -0.39 1.72 5.54
C THR A 12 -1.54 1.57 4.56
N VAL A 13 -1.34 0.76 3.53
CA VAL A 13 -2.37 0.36 2.56
C VAL A 13 -2.64 -1.13 2.73
N LYS A 14 -3.91 -1.50 2.87
CA LYS A 14 -4.35 -2.89 3.08
C LYS A 14 -5.38 -3.26 2.04
N TRP A 15 -5.34 -4.51 1.60
CA TRP A 15 -6.39 -5.10 0.79
C TRP A 15 -6.37 -6.62 0.91
N THR A 16 -7.44 -7.25 0.43
CA THR A 16 -7.53 -8.71 0.35
C THR A 16 -7.74 -9.11 -1.11
N TRP A 17 -6.93 -10.03 -1.58
CA TRP A 17 -7.07 -10.64 -2.89
C TRP A 17 -8.28 -11.59 -2.93
N PRO A 18 -9.03 -11.67 -4.05
CA PRO A 18 -10.12 -12.62 -4.18
C PRO A 18 -9.63 -14.08 -4.30
N GLY A 19 -8.38 -14.31 -4.68
CA GLY A 19 -7.75 -15.63 -4.66
C GLY A 19 -6.83 -15.89 -5.87
N GLY A 20 -5.71 -16.58 -5.63
CA GLY A 20 -4.74 -16.94 -6.67
C GLY A 20 -3.79 -15.80 -7.09
N GLN A 21 -3.92 -14.60 -6.52
CA GLN A 21 -2.98 -13.49 -6.71
C GLN A 21 -1.88 -13.49 -5.64
N SER A 22 -0.69 -13.05 -6.04
CA SER A 22 0.43 -12.77 -5.16
C SER A 22 1.26 -11.60 -5.68
N ILE A 23 2.07 -10.99 -4.80
CA ILE A 23 3.01 -9.94 -5.18
C ILE A 23 4.40 -10.55 -5.30
N THR A 24 5.07 -10.32 -6.42
CA THR A 24 6.42 -10.83 -6.69
C THR A 24 7.50 -9.80 -6.44
N GLN A 25 7.21 -8.53 -6.72
CA GLN A 25 8.12 -7.41 -6.47
C GLN A 25 7.33 -6.19 -6.00
N LEU A 26 7.90 -5.42 -5.09
CA LEU A 26 7.33 -4.18 -4.60
C LEU A 26 8.42 -3.11 -4.46
N TRP A 27 8.07 -1.85 -4.73
CA TRP A 27 8.95 -0.71 -4.56
C TRP A 27 8.22 0.45 -3.89
N ASN A 28 8.98 1.35 -3.26
CA ASN A 28 8.45 2.47 -2.49
C ASN A 28 7.50 2.04 -1.35
N GLY A 29 7.68 0.84 -0.80
CA GLY A 29 6.95 0.35 0.37
C GLY A 29 7.52 -0.96 0.90
N LYS A 30 7.01 -1.37 2.06
CA LYS A 30 7.34 -2.65 2.70
C LYS A 30 6.13 -3.58 2.67
N LEU A 31 6.29 -4.73 2.03
CA LEU A 31 5.25 -5.74 1.90
C LEU A 31 5.18 -6.64 3.14
N SER A 32 3.96 -6.88 3.61
CA SER A 32 3.61 -7.97 4.53
C SER A 32 2.37 -8.65 3.99
N ALA A 33 2.51 -9.88 3.50
CA ALA A 33 1.41 -10.67 2.94
C ALA A 33 1.22 -11.98 3.71
N SER A 34 -0.03 -12.35 3.95
CA SER A 34 -0.40 -13.61 4.60
C SER A 34 -1.64 -14.17 3.92
N GLY A 35 -1.48 -15.28 3.17
CA GLY A 35 -2.54 -15.80 2.33
C GLY A 35 -2.99 -14.76 1.30
N SER A 36 -4.29 -14.43 1.30
CA SER A 36 -4.87 -13.41 0.44
C SER A 36 -4.77 -11.99 1.00
N SER A 37 -4.42 -11.80 2.27
CA SER A 37 -4.32 -10.48 2.90
C SER A 37 -2.98 -9.83 2.59
N VAL A 38 -3.03 -8.62 2.05
CA VAL A 38 -1.86 -7.80 1.75
C VAL A 38 -1.88 -6.53 2.59
N THR A 39 -0.73 -6.24 3.19
CA THR A 39 -0.43 -4.97 3.85
C THR A 39 0.85 -4.39 3.26
N VAL A 40 0.80 -3.14 2.80
CA VAL A 40 1.97 -2.38 2.37
C VAL A 40 2.12 -1.18 3.28
N ARG A 41 3.32 -1.01 3.86
CA ARG A 41 3.65 0.15 4.69
C ARG A 41 4.65 1.04 3.97
N ASN A 42 4.77 2.29 4.43
CA ASN A 42 5.81 3.18 3.95
C ASN A 42 7.22 2.65 4.18
N GLU A 43 8.14 3.05 3.31
CA GLU A 43 9.57 3.02 3.57
C GLU A 43 9.98 4.11 4.54
N SER A 44 11.20 4.02 5.07
CA SER A 44 11.74 5.02 6.00
C SER A 44 11.80 6.43 5.40
N TYR A 45 11.96 6.54 4.08
CA TYR A 45 12.14 7.82 3.39
C TYR A 45 10.85 8.44 2.84
N ASN A 46 9.74 7.68 2.75
CA ASN A 46 8.50 8.15 2.10
C ASN A 46 7.27 8.11 3.02
N GLY A 47 7.50 8.03 4.34
CA GLY A 47 6.43 8.03 5.34
C GLY A 47 5.81 9.40 5.59
N ASN A 48 6.60 10.47 5.51
CA ASN A 48 6.11 11.83 5.73
C ASN A 48 5.44 12.37 4.46
N ILE A 49 4.15 12.69 4.56
CA ILE A 49 3.36 13.30 3.48
C ILE A 49 2.76 14.58 4.03
N ALA A 50 3.15 15.73 3.48
CA ALA A 50 2.57 17.02 3.85
C ALA A 50 1.06 17.06 3.57
N ALA A 51 0.33 17.93 4.29
CA ALA A 51 -1.10 18.14 4.05
C ALA A 51 -1.38 18.42 2.57
N GLY A 52 -2.45 17.81 2.03
CA GLY A 52 -2.84 17.92 0.62
C GLY A 52 -1.93 17.21 -0.40
N SER A 53 -0.75 16.74 0.01
CA SER A 53 0.21 16.06 -0.84
C SER A 53 -0.06 14.56 -0.94
N SER A 54 0.63 13.89 -1.87
CA SER A 54 0.50 12.45 -2.08
C SER A 54 1.85 11.77 -2.25
N THR A 55 1.83 10.45 -2.03
CA THR A 55 2.93 9.55 -2.34
C THR A 55 2.40 8.33 -3.06
N THR A 56 3.27 7.66 -3.82
CA THR A 56 2.94 6.50 -4.64
C THR A 56 3.87 5.34 -4.33
N PHE A 57 3.32 4.14 -4.40
CA PHE A 57 4.07 2.90 -4.41
C PHE A 57 3.58 2.05 -5.59
N GLY A 58 4.37 1.06 -5.97
CA GLY A 58 4.01 0.14 -7.03
C GLY A 58 4.48 -1.27 -6.74
N PHE A 59 3.89 -2.22 -7.45
CA PHE A 59 4.21 -3.63 -7.31
C PHE A 59 4.00 -4.35 -8.63
N THR A 60 4.69 -5.48 -8.78
CA THR A 60 4.42 -6.49 -9.81
C THR A 60 3.71 -7.65 -9.13
N GLY A 61 2.57 -8.04 -9.68
CA GLY A 61 1.78 -9.18 -9.20
C GLY A 61 1.80 -10.34 -10.19
N SER A 62 1.51 -11.54 -9.69
CA SER A 62 1.22 -12.73 -10.49
C SER A 62 -0.16 -13.28 -10.15
N GLY A 63 -0.77 -14.01 -11.09
CA GLY A 63 -2.10 -14.63 -10.93
C GLY A 63 -3.19 -13.96 -11.75
N SER A 64 -4.44 -14.33 -11.49
CA SER A 64 -5.61 -13.81 -12.20
C SER A 64 -5.79 -12.31 -11.95
N ALA A 65 -6.02 -11.54 -13.02
CA ALA A 65 -6.28 -10.11 -12.89
C ALA A 65 -7.50 -9.85 -11.98
N ALA A 66 -7.31 -9.02 -10.96
CA ALA A 66 -8.35 -8.62 -10.04
C ALA A 66 -8.10 -7.19 -9.56
N THR A 67 -9.18 -6.43 -9.35
CA THR A 67 -9.13 -5.10 -8.77
C THR A 67 -9.51 -5.21 -7.30
N PRO A 68 -8.55 -5.13 -6.36
CA PRO A 68 -8.87 -5.21 -4.95
C PRO A 68 -9.40 -3.87 -4.45
N THR A 69 -10.31 -3.91 -3.47
CA THR A 69 -10.69 -2.72 -2.71
C THR A 69 -9.60 -2.43 -1.68
N ALA A 70 -8.84 -1.36 -1.89
CA ALA A 70 -7.77 -0.95 -0.99
C ALA A 70 -8.24 0.06 0.06
N THR A 71 -7.78 -0.10 1.29
CA THR A 71 -7.99 0.85 2.39
C THR A 71 -6.66 1.48 2.79
N CYS A 72 -6.63 2.80 2.95
CA CYS A 72 -5.47 3.56 3.36
C CYS A 72 -5.67 4.08 4.79
N THR A 73 -4.69 3.87 5.67
CA THR A 73 -4.71 4.36 7.05
C THR A 73 -3.37 5.01 7.39
N SER A 74 -3.40 6.18 8.04
CA SER A 74 -2.27 6.66 8.83
C SER A 74 -2.28 5.98 10.21
N PRO A 75 -1.12 5.75 10.83
CA PRO A 75 -1.04 5.47 12.27
C PRO A 75 -1.69 6.56 13.11
#